data_AF-A0A7W6ETX5-F1
#
_entry.id   AF-A0A7W6ETX5-F1
#
_cell.length_a   1.000
_cell.length_b   1.000
_cell.length_c   1.000
_cell.angle_alpha   90.00
_cell.angle_beta   90.00
_cell.angle_gamma   90.00
#
_symmetry.space_group_name_H-M   'P 1'
#
loop_
_entity.id
_entity.type
_entity.pdbx_description
1 polymer ?
#
loop_
_entity_poly.entity_id
_entity_poly.type
_entity_poly.pdbx_seq_one_letter_code
_entity_poly.pdbx_strand_id
1 'polypeptide(L)'
;MQLEKSEHKLDAYLDHLNPNLKRALTKKQSEMMDKYWKIFGWRCKLFSPEQTRKMIMQEWDVSYSWACEMYNDMEYIFGNTEEVNKNTTRRILLEHYYTALSLAVQGKNKDPLKAGELIAKITDRIAALCGIGDNTEQIPPELLMPRRSVTYVVGTMNVNMSNEQLEPTTIPIIPVNPEK
;
A
#
# COMPACT_ATOMS: atom_id res chain seq x y z
N MET A 1 5.86 26.09 -38.27
CA MET A 1 6.91 25.16 -37.82
C MET A 1 6.26 23.83 -37.52
N GLN A 2 6.28 22.91 -38.49
CA GLN A 2 5.93 21.51 -38.23
C GLN A 2 7.16 20.91 -37.55
N LEU A 3 7.03 20.59 -36.26
CA LEU A 3 8.02 19.77 -35.57
C LEU A 3 8.01 18.42 -36.28
N GLU A 4 9.10 18.08 -36.97
CA GLU A 4 9.38 16.71 -37.40
C GLU A 4 9.50 15.85 -36.14
N LYS A 5 8.36 15.42 -35.63
CA LYS A 5 8.26 14.38 -34.62
C LYS A 5 8.79 13.14 -35.33
N SER A 6 9.97 12.66 -34.93
CA SER A 6 10.46 11.36 -35.39
C SER A 6 9.33 10.35 -35.19
N GLU A 7 8.73 9.88 -36.29
CA GLU A 7 7.55 9.01 -36.26
C GLU A 7 7.88 7.81 -35.35
N HIS A 8 7.29 7.79 -34.15
CA HIS A 8 7.47 6.64 -33.30
C HIS A 8 6.72 5.50 -33.96
N LYS A 9 7.30 4.29 -34.02
CA LYS A 9 6.67 3.12 -34.65
C LYS A 9 5.22 2.88 -34.17
N LEU A 10 4.90 3.36 -32.97
CA LEU A 10 3.61 3.23 -32.31
C LEU A 10 2.57 4.28 -32.74
N ASP A 11 3.00 5.42 -33.31
CA ASP A 11 2.12 6.50 -33.76
C ASP A 11 1.17 6.02 -34.87
N ALA A 12 1.63 5.06 -35.70
CA ALA A 12 0.81 4.44 -36.73
C ALA A 12 -0.41 3.67 -36.17
N TYR A 13 -0.32 3.11 -34.96
CA TYR A 13 -1.45 2.45 -34.30
C TYR A 13 -2.42 3.47 -33.69
N LEU A 14 -1.90 4.58 -33.14
CA LEU A 14 -2.71 5.69 -32.63
C LEU A 14 -3.50 6.36 -33.76
N ASP A 15 -2.87 6.62 -34.90
CA ASP A 15 -3.52 7.18 -36.09
C ASP A 15 -4.59 6.25 -36.67
N HIS A 16 -4.41 4.93 -36.53
CA HIS A 16 -5.42 3.95 -36.93
C HIS A 16 -6.64 3.98 -36.00
N LEU A 17 -6.44 4.17 -34.69
CA LEU A 17 -7.51 4.29 -33.70
C LEU A 17 -8.29 5.61 -33.83
N ASN A 18 -7.65 6.66 -34.35
CA ASN A 18 -8.27 7.97 -34.54
C ASN A 18 -9.30 7.94 -35.70
N PRO A 19 -10.60 8.22 -35.43
CA PRO A 19 -11.65 8.15 -36.44
C PRO A 19 -11.44 9.14 -37.59
N ASN A 20 -10.67 10.21 -37.37
CA ASN A 20 -10.39 11.27 -38.33
C ASN A 20 -9.17 10.99 -39.24
N LEU A 21 -8.26 10.10 -38.83
CA LEU A 21 -6.96 9.89 -39.50
C LEU A 21 -6.80 8.50 -40.11
N LYS A 22 -7.67 7.53 -39.76
CA LYS A 22 -7.77 6.14 -40.25
C LYS A 22 -6.69 5.73 -41.27
N ARG A 23 -5.48 5.50 -40.77
CA ARG A 23 -4.38 4.96 -41.58
C ARG A 23 -4.63 3.47 -41.83
N ALA A 24 -4.42 3.02 -43.07
CA ALA A 24 -4.48 1.60 -43.39
C ALA A 24 -3.24 0.88 -42.82
N LEU A 25 -3.46 -0.12 -41.96
CA LEU A 25 -2.40 -0.94 -41.39
C LEU A 25 -1.95 -2.01 -42.39
N THR A 26 -0.65 -2.30 -42.39
CA THR A 26 -0.11 -3.46 -43.10
C THR A 26 -0.56 -4.75 -42.40
N LYS A 27 -0.66 -5.88 -43.11
CA LYS A 27 -1.06 -7.18 -42.53
C LYS A 27 -0.31 -7.54 -41.24
N LYS A 28 1.01 -7.35 -41.20
CA LYS A 28 1.84 -7.58 -40.00
C LYS A 28 1.51 -6.64 -38.83
N GLN A 29 1.16 -5.39 -39.13
CA GLN A 29 0.77 -4.42 -38.11
C GLN A 29 -0.63 -4.73 -37.59
N SER A 30 -1.56 -5.16 -38.45
CA SER A 30 -2.88 -5.64 -38.02
C SER A 30 -2.76 -6.82 -37.05
N GLU A 31 -1.93 -7.81 -37.37
CA GLU A 31 -1.68 -8.96 -36.48
C GLU A 31 -1.09 -8.52 -35.12
N MET A 32 -0.22 -7.51 -35.10
CA MET A 32 0.31 -6.97 -33.86
C MET A 32 -0.75 -6.17 -33.08
N MET A 33 -1.61 -5.44 -33.78
CA MET A 33 -2.72 -4.70 -33.19
C MET A 33 -3.72 -5.65 -32.51
N ASP A 34 -4.00 -6.80 -33.11
CA ASP A 34 -4.84 -7.83 -32.51
C ASP A 34 -4.23 -8.40 -31.21
N LYS A 35 -2.90 -8.54 -31.17
CA LYS A 35 -2.19 -8.92 -29.94
C LYS A 35 -2.32 -7.85 -28.86
N TYR A 36 -2.13 -6.56 -29.21
CA TYR A 36 -2.30 -5.47 -28.26
C TYR A 36 -3.74 -5.39 -27.74
N TRP A 37 -4.76 -5.61 -28.58
CA TRP A 37 -6.16 -5.71 -28.15
C TRP A 37 -6.41 -6.87 -27.18
N LYS A 38 -5.79 -8.03 -27.42
CA LYS A 38 -5.90 -9.18 -26.52
C LYS A 38 -5.28 -8.88 -25.15
N ILE A 39 -4.10 -8.25 -25.13
CA ILE A 39 -3.42 -7.81 -23.91
C ILE A 39 -4.26 -6.77 -23.17
N PHE A 40 -4.81 -5.79 -23.90
CA PHE A 40 -5.71 -4.80 -23.32
C PHE A 40 -6.97 -5.45 -22.74
N GLY A 41 -7.55 -6.44 -23.42
CA GLY A 41 -8.67 -7.22 -22.91
C GLY A 41 -8.35 -7.97 -21.61
N TRP A 42 -7.14 -8.47 -21.43
CA TRP A 42 -6.69 -9.03 -20.14
C TRP A 42 -6.62 -7.96 -19.05
N ARG A 43 -6.18 -6.75 -19.37
CA ARG A 43 -6.17 -5.63 -18.42
C ARG A 43 -7.56 -5.13 -18.07
N CYS A 44 -8.50 -5.14 -19.02
CA CYS A 44 -9.91 -4.90 -18.73
C CYS A 44 -10.52 -5.97 -17.82
N LYS A 45 -10.00 -7.20 -17.86
CA LYS A 45 -10.35 -8.30 -16.93
C LYS A 45 -9.62 -8.22 -15.58
N LEU A 46 -8.93 -7.11 -15.31
CA LEU A 46 -8.30 -6.82 -14.03
C LEU A 46 -7.15 -7.77 -13.64
N PHE A 47 -6.53 -8.46 -14.61
CA PHE A 47 -5.30 -9.21 -14.35
C PHE A 47 -4.16 -8.26 -13.98
N SER A 48 -3.34 -8.62 -12.98
CA SER A 48 -2.14 -7.85 -12.58
C SER A 48 -1.15 -7.69 -13.76
N PRO A 49 -0.31 -6.64 -13.82
CA PRO A 49 0.69 -6.48 -14.88
C PRO A 49 1.62 -7.69 -15.00
N GLU A 50 2.07 -8.22 -13.86
CA GLU A 50 2.93 -9.40 -13.80
C GLU A 50 2.23 -10.66 -14.30
N GLN A 51 0.94 -10.83 -13.97
CA GLN A 51 0.14 -11.93 -14.52
C GLN A 51 -0.03 -11.78 -16.03
N THR A 52 -0.28 -10.56 -16.50
CA THR A 52 -0.44 -10.24 -17.91
C THR A 52 0.85 -10.56 -18.67
N ARG A 53 2.02 -10.13 -18.17
CA ARG A 53 3.34 -10.46 -18.76
C ARG A 53 3.57 -11.98 -18.84
N LYS A 54 3.22 -12.72 -17.79
CA LYS A 54 3.30 -14.20 -17.81
C LYS A 54 2.36 -14.82 -18.84
N MET A 55 1.14 -14.29 -19.00
CA MET A 55 0.20 -14.75 -20.04
C MET A 55 0.70 -14.42 -21.45
N ILE A 56 1.32 -13.26 -21.66
CA ILE A 56 1.98 -12.88 -22.93
C ILE A 56 3.06 -13.92 -23.29
N MET A 57 3.91 -14.27 -22.33
CA MET A 57 4.95 -15.30 -22.52
C MET A 57 4.34 -16.66 -22.87
N GLN A 58 3.29 -17.08 -22.17
CA GLN A 58 2.67 -18.39 -22.38
C GLN A 58 1.93 -18.50 -23.72
N GLU A 59 1.23 -17.45 -24.14
CA GLU A 59 0.39 -17.46 -25.34
C GLU A 59 1.23 -17.41 -26.63
N TRP A 60 2.32 -16.65 -26.63
CA TRP A 60 3.13 -16.41 -27.84
C TRP A 60 4.55 -16.97 -27.77
N ASP A 61 4.88 -17.69 -26.70
CA ASP A 61 6.21 -18.29 -26.47
C ASP A 61 7.36 -17.28 -26.66
N VAL A 62 7.22 -16.11 -26.02
CA VAL A 62 8.16 -14.99 -26.14
C VAL A 62 8.99 -14.83 -24.88
N SER A 63 10.18 -14.23 -25.04
CA SER A 63 11.04 -13.89 -23.90
C SER A 63 10.37 -12.88 -22.97
N TYR A 64 10.76 -12.89 -21.69
CA TYR A 64 10.21 -11.96 -20.70
C TYR A 64 10.44 -10.49 -21.08
N SER A 65 11.62 -10.16 -21.62
CA SER A 65 11.92 -8.79 -22.09
C SER A 65 10.94 -8.35 -23.17
N TRP A 66 10.67 -9.22 -24.13
CA TRP A 66 9.72 -8.92 -25.20
C TRP A 66 8.28 -8.82 -24.70
N ALA A 67 7.90 -9.65 -23.71
CA ALA A 67 6.61 -9.53 -23.06
C ALA A 67 6.43 -8.20 -22.31
N CYS A 68 7.50 -7.70 -21.67
CA CYS A 68 7.51 -6.38 -21.04
C CYS A 68 7.38 -5.26 -22.07
N GLU A 69 8.10 -5.34 -23.20
CA GLU A 69 7.99 -4.36 -24.29
C GLU A 69 6.57 -4.35 -24.89
N MET A 70 6.00 -5.51 -25.20
CA MET A 70 4.62 -5.61 -25.72
C MET A 70 3.58 -5.06 -24.74
N TYR A 71 3.81 -5.24 -23.44
CA TYR A 71 2.95 -4.68 -22.40
C TYR A 71 3.04 -3.16 -22.37
N ASN A 72 4.25 -2.60 -22.40
CA ASN A 72 4.47 -1.15 -22.40
C ASN A 72 3.92 -0.49 -23.67
N ASP A 73 4.09 -1.13 -24.83
CA ASP A 73 3.52 -0.69 -26.10
C ASP A 73 1.99 -0.60 -26.03
N MET A 74 1.35 -1.61 -25.43
CA MET A 74 -0.10 -1.64 -25.22
C MET A 74 -0.55 -0.49 -24.32
N GLU A 75 0.15 -0.23 -23.20
CA GLU A 75 -0.15 0.91 -22.32
C GLU A 75 0.04 2.26 -23.02
N TYR A 76 1.01 2.36 -23.93
CA TYR A 76 1.19 3.58 -24.74
C TYR A 76 0.02 3.80 -25.71
N ILE A 77 -0.46 2.74 -26.37
CA ILE A 77 -1.51 2.82 -27.38
C ILE A 77 -2.88 3.10 -26.76
N PHE A 78 -3.25 2.38 -25.70
CA PHE A 78 -4.59 2.47 -25.09
C PHE A 78 -4.65 3.35 -23.83
N GLY A 79 -3.50 3.83 -23.36
CA GLY A 79 -3.37 4.60 -22.14
C GLY A 79 -3.13 3.73 -20.89
N ASN A 80 -2.58 4.37 -19.85
CA ASN A 80 -2.31 3.72 -18.58
C ASN A 80 -3.62 3.40 -17.85
N THR A 81 -3.96 2.12 -17.78
CA THR A 81 -5.16 1.63 -17.09
C THR A 81 -5.04 1.64 -15.56
N GLU A 82 -3.82 1.81 -15.00
CA GLU A 82 -3.57 1.79 -13.55
C GLU A 82 -3.76 3.14 -12.86
N GLU A 83 -3.37 4.25 -13.50
CA GLU A 83 -3.46 5.58 -12.86
C GLU A 83 -4.90 5.98 -12.52
N VAL A 84 -5.87 5.49 -13.30
CA VAL A 84 -7.31 5.68 -13.06
C VAL A 84 -7.81 4.84 -11.86
N ASN A 85 -7.03 3.86 -11.39
CA ASN A 85 -7.58 2.68 -10.72
C ASN A 85 -6.88 2.26 -9.42
N LYS A 86 -6.31 3.20 -8.64
CA LYS A 86 -5.78 2.90 -7.28
C LYS A 86 -6.81 2.18 -6.39
N ASN A 87 -8.09 2.52 -6.53
CA ASN A 87 -9.20 1.85 -5.83
C ASN A 87 -9.43 0.42 -6.35
N THR A 88 -9.27 0.20 -7.65
CA THR A 88 -9.44 -1.10 -8.29
C THR A 88 -8.30 -2.04 -7.90
N THR A 89 -7.06 -1.56 -7.85
CA THR A 89 -5.91 -2.34 -7.34
C THR A 89 -6.11 -2.72 -5.87
N ARG A 90 -6.61 -1.81 -5.03
CA ARG A 90 -6.98 -2.11 -3.64
C ARG A 90 -8.04 -3.20 -3.55
N ARG A 91 -9.06 -3.16 -4.42
CA ARG A 91 -10.12 -4.18 -4.47
C ARG A 91 -9.60 -5.56 -4.90
N ILE A 92 -8.69 -5.61 -5.88
CA ILE A 92 -8.05 -6.86 -6.32
C ILE A 92 -7.24 -7.50 -5.20
N LEU A 93 -6.42 -6.70 -4.50
CA LEU A 93 -5.66 -7.17 -3.35
C LEU A 93 -6.58 -7.78 -2.28
N LEU A 94 -7.69 -7.10 -2.02
CA LEU A 94 -8.69 -7.53 -1.04
C LEU A 94 -9.38 -8.85 -1.45
N GLU A 95 -9.78 -9.01 -2.71
CA GLU A 95 -10.32 -10.28 -3.24
C GLU A 95 -9.32 -11.45 -3.17
N HIS A 96 -8.04 -11.19 -3.45
CA HIS A 96 -6.98 -12.18 -3.28
C HIS A 96 -6.75 -12.57 -1.81
N TYR A 97 -6.76 -11.59 -0.89
CA TYR A 97 -6.65 -11.87 0.54
C TYR A 97 -7.84 -12.68 1.06
N TYR A 98 -9.07 -12.42 0.60
CA TYR A 98 -10.23 -13.24 0.94
C TYR A 98 -10.12 -14.67 0.41
N THR A 99 -9.60 -14.84 -0.81
CA THR A 99 -9.34 -16.18 -1.37
C THR A 99 -8.30 -16.93 -0.54
N ALA A 100 -7.20 -16.27 -0.16
CA ALA A 100 -6.16 -16.83 0.69
C ALA A 100 -6.68 -17.17 2.10
N LEU A 101 -7.54 -16.32 2.67
CA LEU A 101 -8.19 -16.57 3.95
C LEU A 101 -9.08 -17.81 3.89
N SER A 102 -9.90 -17.93 2.84
CA SER A 102 -10.74 -19.11 2.61
C SER A 102 -9.90 -20.38 2.51
N LEU A 103 -8.79 -20.35 1.77
CA LEU A 103 -7.85 -21.48 1.68
C LEU A 103 -7.19 -21.81 3.03
N ALA A 104 -6.82 -20.80 3.82
CA ALA A 104 -6.25 -20.99 5.16
C ALA A 104 -7.25 -21.62 6.14
N VAL A 105 -8.54 -21.22 6.07
CA VAL A 105 -9.63 -21.78 6.88
C VAL A 105 -10.00 -23.21 6.44
N GLN A 106 -9.96 -23.47 5.14
CA GLN A 106 -10.22 -24.81 4.58
C GLN A 106 -9.08 -25.80 4.82
N GLY A 107 -7.84 -25.31 4.97
CA GLY A 107 -6.64 -26.08 5.29
C GLY A 107 -6.63 -26.65 6.71
N LYS A 108 -7.62 -27.47 7.07
CA LYS A 108 -7.89 -27.96 8.42
C LYS A 108 -6.82 -28.82 9.12
N ASN A 109 -5.70 -29.19 8.50
CA ASN A 109 -4.99 -30.42 8.91
C ASN A 109 -3.46 -30.39 9.05
N LYS A 110 -2.76 -29.24 9.18
CA LYS A 110 -1.28 -29.29 9.29
C LYS A 110 -0.63 -28.64 10.52
N ASP A 111 -1.20 -27.60 11.13
CA ASP A 111 -0.79 -27.05 12.43
C ASP A 111 -1.76 -25.89 12.80
N PRO A 112 -2.57 -26.00 13.87
CA PRO A 112 -3.57 -24.97 14.20
C PRO A 112 -2.95 -23.62 14.55
N LEU A 113 -1.76 -23.61 15.15
CA LEU A 113 -1.01 -22.39 15.50
C LEU A 113 -0.56 -21.60 14.26
N LYS A 114 0.03 -22.28 13.27
CA LYS A 114 0.48 -21.63 12.02
C LYS A 114 -0.69 -21.16 11.16
N ALA A 115 -1.80 -21.89 11.18
CA ALA A 115 -3.04 -21.46 10.53
C ALA A 115 -3.60 -20.19 11.17
N GLY A 116 -3.61 -20.11 12.51
CA GLY A 116 -4.01 -18.90 13.25
C GLY A 116 -3.14 -17.69 12.93
N GLU A 117 -1.81 -17.86 12.88
CA GLU A 117 -0.89 -16.78 12.51
C GLU A 117 -1.08 -16.29 11.06
N LEU A 118 -1.32 -17.20 10.12
CA LEU A 118 -1.62 -16.85 8.72
C LEU A 118 -2.92 -16.08 8.60
N ILE A 119 -3.97 -16.52 9.31
CA ILE A 119 -5.26 -15.82 9.37
C ILE A 119 -5.06 -14.41 9.95
N ALA A 120 -4.40 -14.28 11.10
CA ALA A 120 -4.12 -12.97 11.71
C ALA A 120 -3.38 -12.04 10.74
N LYS A 121 -2.29 -12.51 10.12
CA LYS A 121 -1.52 -11.74 9.13
C LYS A 121 -2.36 -11.31 7.93
N ILE A 122 -3.22 -12.18 7.40
CA ILE A 122 -4.11 -11.84 6.29
C ILE A 122 -5.13 -10.78 6.73
N THR A 123 -5.68 -10.91 7.94
CA THR A 123 -6.68 -9.98 8.48
C THR A 123 -6.07 -8.60 8.72
N ASP A 124 -4.84 -8.53 9.24
CA ASP A 124 -4.09 -7.28 9.42
C ASP A 124 -3.81 -6.59 8.08
N ARG A 125 -3.47 -7.36 7.04
CA ARG A 125 -3.26 -6.82 5.69
C ARG A 125 -4.56 -6.29 5.07
N ILE A 126 -5.71 -6.92 5.33
CA ILE A 126 -7.01 -6.40 4.93
C ILE A 126 -7.34 -5.11 5.69
N ALA A 127 -7.11 -5.07 7.02
CA ALA A 127 -7.35 -3.89 7.83
C ALA A 127 -6.49 -2.69 7.39
N ALA A 128 -5.21 -2.92 7.06
CA ALA A 128 -4.31 -1.92 6.51
C ALA A 128 -4.77 -1.40 5.14
N LEU A 129 -5.29 -2.26 4.27
CA LEU A 129 -5.82 -1.86 2.96
C LEU A 129 -7.13 -1.07 3.05
N CYS A 130 -7.98 -1.40 4.03
CA CYS A 130 -9.23 -0.69 4.29
C CYS A 130 -9.03 0.62 5.06
N GLY A 131 -7.83 0.88 5.60
CA GLY A 131 -7.58 2.03 6.46
C GLY A 131 -8.33 1.97 7.80
N ILE A 132 -8.73 0.77 8.22
CA ILE A 132 -9.45 0.51 9.48
C ILE A 132 -8.46 0.23 10.62
N GLY A 133 -7.16 0.09 10.31
CA GLY A 133 -6.13 -0.03 11.33
C GLY A 133 -6.04 1.22 12.18
N ASP A 134 -6.11 1.05 13.50
CA ASP A 134 -5.73 2.07 14.47
C ASP A 134 -4.29 2.51 14.18
N ASN A 135 -4.13 3.66 13.52
CA ASN A 135 -2.85 4.37 13.44
C ASN A 135 -2.46 4.99 14.79
N THR A 136 -3.05 4.51 15.90
CA THR A 136 -2.51 4.81 17.21
C THR A 136 -1.23 4.02 17.34
N GLU A 137 -0.11 4.67 17.02
CA GLU A 137 1.14 4.42 17.73
C GLU A 137 0.78 4.10 19.18
N GLN A 138 1.19 2.93 19.68
CA GLN A 138 1.03 2.58 21.07
C GLN A 138 1.52 3.77 21.91
N ILE A 139 0.60 4.49 22.53
CA ILE A 139 0.95 5.60 23.41
C ILE A 139 1.87 4.98 24.47
N PRO A 140 3.11 5.44 24.61
CA PRO A 140 4.05 4.82 25.54
C PRO A 140 3.41 4.81 26.94
N PRO A 141 3.47 3.69 27.68
CA PRO A 141 2.80 3.54 28.98
C PRO A 141 3.17 4.63 30.00
N GLU A 142 4.31 5.27 29.79
CA GLU A 142 4.85 6.39 30.57
C GLU A 142 4.03 7.68 30.42
N LEU A 143 3.30 7.85 29.30
CA LEU A 143 2.43 9.00 29.06
C LEU A 143 1.03 8.80 29.67
N LEU A 144 0.59 7.54 29.82
CA LEU A 144 -0.71 7.16 30.38
C LEU A 144 -0.72 7.19 31.91
N MET A 145 0.46 7.12 32.54
CA MET A 145 0.58 7.11 34.00
C MET A 145 1.12 8.47 34.50
N PRO A 146 0.36 9.22 35.32
CA PRO A 146 0.88 10.44 35.93
C PRO A 146 2.11 10.11 36.78
N ARG A 147 3.19 10.88 36.59
CA ARG A 147 4.44 10.70 37.35
C ARG A 147 4.12 10.73 38.84
N ARG A 148 4.35 9.62 39.54
CA ARG A 148 4.19 9.53 40.99
C ARG A 148 5.23 10.47 41.64
N SER A 149 4.79 11.61 42.15
CA SER A 149 5.60 12.42 43.06
C SER A 149 5.63 11.70 44.42
N VAL A 150 6.81 11.32 44.87
CA VAL A 150 6.98 10.78 46.22
C VAL A 150 7.21 11.98 47.14
N THR A 151 6.17 12.39 47.86
CA THR A 151 6.29 13.43 48.88
C THR A 151 6.82 12.79 50.16
N TYR A 152 8.06 13.10 50.52
CA TYR A 152 8.63 12.70 51.81
C TYR A 152 8.25 13.73 52.86
N VAL A 153 7.40 13.35 53.81
CA VAL A 153 7.12 14.15 55.01
C VAL A 153 8.17 13.78 56.05
N VAL A 154 9.17 14.64 56.23
CA VAL A 154 10.14 14.53 57.32
C VAL A 154 9.50 15.12 58.57
N GLY A 155 8.98 14.26 59.44
CA GLY A 155 8.51 14.68 60.77
C GLY A 155 9.70 14.99 61.66
N THR A 156 10.07 16.26 61.80
CA THR A 156 10.91 16.69 62.92
C THR A 156 10.05 16.71 64.16
N MET A 157 10.24 15.72 65.03
CA MET A 157 9.66 15.74 66.37
C MET A 157 10.33 16.85 67.18
N ASN A 158 9.77 18.06 67.13
CA ASN A 158 10.01 19.05 68.17
C ASN A 158 8.94 18.88 69.25
N VAL A 159 9.33 18.24 70.35
CA VAL A 159 8.53 18.24 71.58
C VAL A 159 8.58 19.65 72.13
N ASN A 160 7.55 20.45 71.84
CA ASN A 160 7.11 21.51 72.75
C ASN A 160 5.62 21.75 72.56
N MET A 161 4.88 21.55 73.64
CA MET A 161 3.43 21.69 73.70
C MET A 161 3.03 23.16 73.61
N SER A 162 2.31 23.53 72.55
CA SER A 162 1.32 24.61 72.56
C SER A 162 0.60 24.67 71.21
N ASN A 163 -0.73 24.64 71.27
CA ASN A 163 -1.66 24.78 70.15
C ASN A 163 -1.36 26.02 69.31
N GLU A 164 -1.07 25.85 68.02
CA GLU A 164 -1.47 26.78 66.95
C GLU A 164 -1.35 26.10 65.58
N GLN A 165 -2.38 26.27 64.74
CA GLN A 165 -2.43 25.77 63.36
C GLN A 165 -1.46 26.56 62.49
N LEU A 166 -0.59 25.88 61.74
CA LEU A 166 0.31 26.51 60.77
C LEU A 166 -0.04 26.05 59.35
N GLU A 167 -0.30 27.03 58.48
CA GLU A 167 -0.60 26.86 57.06
C GLU A 167 0.60 26.34 56.25
N PRO A 168 0.36 25.65 55.10
CA PRO A 168 1.43 25.08 54.30
C PRO A 168 2.24 26.16 53.57
N THR A 169 3.45 26.44 54.06
CA THR A 169 4.42 27.30 53.35
C THR A 169 5.01 26.56 52.16
N THR A 170 4.82 27.11 50.95
CA THR A 170 5.40 26.58 49.70
C THR A 170 6.80 27.14 49.52
N ILE A 171 7.83 26.28 49.44
CA ILE A 171 9.21 26.72 49.10
C ILE A 171 9.43 26.49 47.60
N PRO A 172 9.76 27.53 46.81
CA PRO A 172 10.08 27.35 45.40
C PRO A 172 11.45 26.69 45.23
N ILE A 173 11.51 25.62 44.43
CA ILE A 173 12.76 24.97 44.05
C ILE A 173 13.42 25.78 42.93
N ILE A 174 14.65 26.24 43.16
CA ILE A 174 15.48 26.94 42.18
C ILE A 174 15.90 25.93 41.08
N PRO A 175 15.77 26.25 39.78
CA PRO A 175 16.20 25.35 38.72
C PRO A 175 17.73 25.31 38.65
N VAL A 176 18.31 24.11 38.74
CA VAL A 176 19.72 23.88 38.41
C VAL A 176 19.84 23.87 36.89
N ASN A 177 20.52 24.88 36.36
CA ASN A 177 20.78 25.04 34.93
C ASN A 177 21.77 23.97 34.44
N PRO A 178 21.55 23.28 33.31
CA PRO A 178 22.44 22.24 32.83
C PRO A 178 23.42 22.81 31.80
N GLU A 179 24.52 23.43 32.23
CA GLU A 179 25.68 23.66 31.34
C GLU A 179 27.00 23.60 32.13
N LYS A 180 27.65 22.44 32.06
CA LYS A 180 29.08 22.29 31.74
C LYS A 180 29.44 20.83 31.54
#